data_AF-A0A662QE96-F1
#
_entry.id   AF-A0A662QE96-F1
#
_cell.length_a   1.000
_cell.length_b   1.000
_cell.length_c   1.000
_cell.angle_alpha   90.00
_cell.angle_beta   90.00
_cell.angle_gamma   90.00
#
_symmetry.space_group_name_H-M   'P 1'
#
loop_
_entity.id
_entity.type
_entity.pdbx_description
1 polymer ?
#
loop_
_entity_poly.entity_id
_entity_poly.type
_entity_poly.pdbx_seq_one_letter_code
_entity_poly.pdbx_strand_id
1 'polypeptide(L)'
;MRIVKEVASAELVEGNAVDSWLMSRLQRRIKNITEWMENLKTRKAFHDALYGLYNDWRWYIRRTGGSISKIGREFIEAWIKLLAPFIPFTAEEAWSILGKSGFVSVERWPTPRRELIIAEAELAEELIMRLMEDVRSIINVIKEKPQRVYIYVASDWKHGLLERTLNLLKEGKGRNIGELVKWIISNKPELKKTAANLAKLMIENVSSLIQNYRSEDLMAAAEKELNIYKSASEFLTNELGIKIEVHSEDEEDLYDPKKKASSALPLRPGIYVE
;
A
#
# COMPACT_ATOMS: atom_id res chain seq x y z
N MET A 1 -15.67 18.56 10.31
CA MET A 1 -15.06 19.91 10.38
C MET A 1 -13.63 19.95 10.90
N ARG A 2 -13.22 19.15 11.91
CA ARG A 2 -11.84 19.16 12.46
C ARG A 2 -10.73 19.06 11.40
N ILE A 3 -10.82 18.07 10.51
CA ILE A 3 -9.83 17.85 9.43
C ILE A 3 -9.58 19.12 8.62
N VAL A 4 -10.65 19.82 8.22
CA VAL A 4 -10.54 20.99 7.35
C VAL A 4 -9.92 22.17 8.10
N LYS A 5 -10.22 22.33 9.40
CA LYS A 5 -9.57 23.34 10.24
C LYS A 5 -8.07 23.09 10.36
N GLU A 6 -7.68 21.84 10.61
CA GLU A 6 -6.26 21.43 10.69
C GLU A 6 -5.53 21.74 9.36
N VAL A 7 -6.14 21.40 8.23
CA VAL A 7 -5.58 21.64 6.89
C VAL A 7 -5.50 23.14 6.56
N ALA A 8 -6.51 23.92 6.94
CA ALA A 8 -6.54 25.36 6.70
C ALA A 8 -5.47 26.11 7.51
N SER A 9 -5.15 25.62 8.71
CA SER A 9 -4.13 26.21 9.59
C SER A 9 -2.72 25.63 9.42
N ALA A 10 -2.56 24.57 8.61
CA ALA A 10 -1.28 23.87 8.48
C ALA A 10 -0.27 24.68 7.68
N GLU A 11 0.97 24.74 8.16
CA GLU A 11 2.12 25.14 7.36
C GLU A 11 2.43 24.03 6.36
N LEU A 12 2.33 24.36 5.07
CA LEU A 12 2.49 23.36 4.02
C LEU A 12 3.95 22.98 3.87
N VAL A 13 4.24 21.69 4.02
CA VAL A 13 5.58 21.14 3.80
C VAL A 13 5.82 20.83 2.32
N GLU A 14 7.09 20.67 1.95
CA GLU A 14 7.47 20.16 0.63
C GLU A 14 6.94 18.74 0.39
N GLY A 15 6.84 18.38 -0.89
CA GLY A 15 6.26 17.11 -1.30
C GLY A 15 7.08 15.91 -0.82
N ASN A 16 6.40 14.85 -0.38
CA ASN A 16 7.01 13.58 0.03
C ASN A 16 6.57 12.42 -0.89
N ALA A 17 7.22 11.26 -0.77
CA ALA A 17 6.90 10.09 -1.60
C ALA A 17 5.44 9.60 -1.44
N VAL A 18 4.84 9.82 -0.27
CA VAL A 18 3.44 9.45 0.05
C VAL A 18 2.44 10.35 -0.68
N ASP A 19 2.84 11.55 -1.09
CA ASP A 19 1.97 12.45 -1.85
C ASP A 19 1.61 11.86 -3.22
N SER A 20 2.54 11.19 -3.89
CA SER A 20 2.28 10.48 -5.15
C SER A 20 1.23 9.39 -4.95
N TRP A 21 1.28 8.67 -3.83
CA TRP A 21 0.27 7.71 -3.45
C TRP A 21 -1.10 8.38 -3.21
N LEU A 22 -1.15 9.44 -2.39
CA LEU A 22 -2.40 10.12 -2.06
C LEU A 22 -3.07 10.70 -3.31
N MET A 23 -2.29 11.29 -4.21
CA MET A 23 -2.77 11.82 -5.48
C MET A 23 -3.30 10.71 -6.39
N SER A 24 -2.56 9.60 -6.54
CA SER A 24 -3.03 8.45 -7.32
C SER A 24 -4.38 7.91 -6.81
N ARG A 25 -4.48 7.74 -5.49
CA ARG A 25 -5.72 7.30 -4.82
C ARG A 25 -6.86 8.27 -5.08
N LEU A 26 -6.62 9.57 -4.97
CA LEU A 26 -7.62 10.60 -5.27
C LEU A 26 -8.15 10.47 -6.70
N GLN A 27 -7.28 10.30 -7.70
CA GLN A 27 -7.70 10.17 -9.09
C GLN A 27 -8.57 8.92 -9.32
N ARG A 28 -8.23 7.78 -8.70
CA ARG A 28 -9.08 6.58 -8.73
C ARG A 28 -10.42 6.80 -8.05
N ARG A 29 -10.45 7.48 -6.91
CA ARG A 29 -11.70 7.81 -6.20
C ARG A 29 -12.59 8.72 -7.03
N ILE A 30 -12.04 9.78 -7.61
CA ILE A 30 -12.78 10.69 -8.52
C ILE A 30 -13.39 9.88 -9.67
N LYS A 31 -12.59 9.04 -10.34
CA LYS A 31 -13.08 8.19 -11.44
C LYS A 31 -14.24 7.30 -11.00
N ASN A 32 -14.05 6.52 -9.93
CA ASN A 32 -15.05 5.54 -9.48
C ASN A 32 -16.33 6.22 -8.97
N ILE A 33 -16.21 7.29 -8.18
CA ILE A 33 -17.36 8.04 -7.67
C ILE A 33 -18.14 8.66 -8.83
N THR A 34 -17.46 9.22 -9.83
CA THR A 34 -18.10 9.77 -11.03
C THR A 34 -18.87 8.68 -11.78
N GLU A 35 -18.24 7.53 -12.03
CA GLU A 35 -18.91 6.39 -12.69
C GLU A 35 -20.12 5.88 -11.89
N TRP A 36 -20.02 5.83 -10.56
CA TRP A 36 -21.15 5.47 -9.71
C TRP A 36 -22.28 6.48 -9.77
N MET A 37 -21.97 7.78 -9.79
CA MET A 37 -22.98 8.85 -9.91
C MET A 37 -23.68 8.80 -11.26
N GLU A 38 -22.94 8.66 -12.36
CA GLU A 38 -23.49 8.54 -13.72
C GLU A 38 -24.43 7.33 -13.87
N ASN A 39 -24.11 6.22 -13.18
CA ASN A 39 -24.94 5.02 -13.16
C ASN A 39 -25.98 4.99 -12.04
N LEU A 40 -26.27 6.13 -11.39
CA LEU A 40 -27.23 6.28 -10.29
C LEU A 40 -27.01 5.32 -9.09
N LYS A 41 -25.78 4.84 -8.91
CA LYS A 41 -25.35 4.01 -7.77
C LYS A 41 -24.99 4.90 -6.58
N THR A 42 -25.91 5.78 -6.17
CA THR A 42 -25.69 6.85 -5.18
C THR A 42 -25.16 6.35 -3.84
N ARG A 43 -25.64 5.21 -3.34
CA ARG A 43 -25.11 4.60 -2.09
C ARG A 43 -23.64 4.22 -2.20
N LYS A 44 -23.21 3.67 -3.35
CA LYS A 44 -21.80 3.32 -3.58
C LYS A 44 -20.95 4.57 -3.72
N ALA A 45 -21.42 5.54 -4.49
CA ALA A 45 -20.76 6.83 -4.64
C ALA A 45 -20.56 7.54 -3.29
N PHE A 46 -21.60 7.62 -2.47
CA PHE A 46 -21.52 8.21 -1.14
C PHE A 46 -20.57 7.44 -0.21
N HIS A 47 -20.62 6.10 -0.23
CA HIS A 47 -19.73 5.28 0.59
C HIS A 47 -18.25 5.52 0.23
N ASP A 48 -17.93 5.55 -1.07
CA ASP A 48 -16.56 5.81 -1.53
C ASP A 48 -16.12 7.26 -1.26
N ALA A 49 -17.02 8.23 -1.44
CA ALA A 49 -16.77 9.64 -1.15
C ALA A 49 -16.58 9.90 0.34
N LEU A 50 -17.35 9.26 1.22
CA LEU A 50 -17.25 9.46 2.66
C LEU A 50 -16.14 8.59 3.27
N TYR A 51 -16.28 7.27 3.20
CA TYR A 51 -15.39 6.34 3.90
C TYR A 51 -14.11 6.03 3.11
N GLY A 52 -14.20 5.95 1.78
CA GLY A 52 -13.05 5.67 0.92
C GLY A 52 -11.98 6.76 1.07
N LEU A 53 -12.35 8.01 0.79
CA LEU A 53 -11.45 9.15 0.93
C LEU A 53 -11.03 9.41 2.38
N TYR A 54 -11.91 9.17 3.37
CA TYR A 54 -11.53 9.26 4.79
C TYR A 54 -10.43 8.28 5.17
N ASN A 55 -10.52 7.03 4.70
CA ASN A 55 -9.49 6.04 4.97
C ASN A 55 -8.17 6.39 4.28
N ASP A 56 -8.23 6.86 3.03
CA ASP A 56 -7.04 7.31 2.31
C ASP A 56 -6.37 8.50 3.04
N TRP A 57 -7.15 9.48 3.51
CA TRP A 57 -6.66 10.61 4.31
C TRP A 57 -6.06 10.18 5.66
N ARG A 58 -6.74 9.28 6.38
CA ARG A 58 -6.25 8.77 7.67
C ARG A 58 -4.92 8.06 7.52
N TRP A 59 -4.75 7.26 6.47
CA TRP A 59 -3.47 6.64 6.18
C TRP A 59 -2.40 7.68 5.89
N TYR A 60 -2.69 8.65 5.01
CA TYR A 60 -1.75 9.72 4.66
C TYR A 60 -1.21 10.44 5.90
N ILE A 61 -2.09 10.97 6.75
CA ILE A 61 -1.71 11.72 7.96
C ILE A 61 -0.89 10.86 8.91
N ARG A 62 -1.23 9.57 9.04
CA ARG A 62 -0.49 8.63 9.86
C ARG A 62 0.91 8.39 9.30
N ARG A 63 1.01 8.19 7.99
CA ARG A 63 2.27 7.93 7.27
C ARG A 63 3.21 9.13 7.26
N THR A 64 2.68 10.36 7.24
CA THR A 64 3.43 11.63 7.25
C THR A 64 3.66 12.22 8.64
N GLY A 65 3.21 11.52 9.70
CA GLY A 65 3.33 12.01 11.08
C GLY A 65 2.54 13.30 11.35
N GLY A 66 1.47 13.55 10.62
CA GLY A 66 0.66 14.77 10.74
C GLY A 66 1.04 15.89 9.76
N SER A 67 2.13 15.74 9.01
CA SER A 67 2.57 16.76 8.05
C SER A 67 1.63 16.81 6.84
N ILE A 68 1.29 18.02 6.40
CA ILE A 68 0.36 18.25 5.29
C ILE A 68 1.09 18.96 4.15
N SER A 69 1.18 18.32 2.99
CA SER A 69 1.74 18.93 1.78
C SER A 69 0.68 19.70 0.99
N LYS A 70 1.11 20.33 -0.11
CA LYS A 70 0.19 20.91 -1.12
C LYS A 70 -0.78 19.85 -1.68
N ILE A 71 -0.31 18.62 -1.89
CA ILE A 71 -1.15 17.51 -2.36
C ILE A 71 -2.18 17.12 -1.30
N GLY A 72 -1.80 17.11 -0.03
CA GLY A 72 -2.76 16.91 1.07
C GLY A 72 -3.88 17.96 1.05
N ARG A 73 -3.56 19.23 0.81
CA ARG A 73 -4.58 20.29 0.70
C ARG A 73 -5.45 20.14 -0.55
N GLU A 74 -4.86 19.82 -1.70
CA GLU A 74 -5.60 19.54 -2.95
C GLU A 74 -6.57 18.36 -2.80
N PHE A 75 -6.14 17.31 -2.07
CA PHE A 75 -6.97 16.16 -1.73
C PHE A 75 -8.22 16.58 -0.96
N ILE A 76 -8.07 17.38 0.11
CA ILE A 76 -9.20 17.87 0.90
C ILE A 76 -10.14 18.74 0.07
N GLU A 77 -9.61 19.60 -0.80
CA GLU A 77 -10.42 20.42 -1.71
C GLU A 77 -11.28 19.57 -2.63
N ALA A 78 -10.70 18.58 -3.29
CA ALA A 78 -11.42 17.66 -4.17
C ALA A 78 -12.43 16.80 -3.37
N TRP A 79 -12.08 16.39 -2.16
CA TRP A 79 -12.96 15.62 -1.29
C TRP A 79 -14.21 16.41 -0.88
N ILE A 80 -14.08 17.70 -0.55
CA ILE A 80 -15.22 18.58 -0.26
C ILE A 80 -16.15 18.66 -1.49
N LYS A 81 -15.60 18.84 -2.70
CA LYS A 81 -16.38 18.86 -3.95
C LYS A 81 -17.14 17.55 -4.18
N LEU A 82 -16.49 16.40 -3.96
CA LEU A 82 -17.11 15.08 -4.12
C LEU A 82 -18.24 14.81 -3.10
N LEU A 83 -18.17 15.42 -1.92
CA LEU A 83 -19.18 15.30 -0.87
C LEU A 83 -20.37 16.26 -1.05
N ALA A 84 -20.20 17.34 -1.82
CA ALA A 84 -21.21 18.39 -1.98
C ALA A 84 -22.60 17.89 -2.39
N PRO A 85 -22.76 16.92 -3.33
CA PRO A 85 -24.08 16.40 -3.69
C PRO A 85 -24.78 15.59 -2.58
N PHE A 86 -24.03 15.11 -1.59
CA PHE A 86 -24.54 14.23 -0.54
C PHE A 86 -24.77 14.95 0.79
N ILE A 87 -23.87 15.85 1.16
CA ILE A 87 -23.89 16.59 2.43
C ILE A 87 -23.60 18.09 2.21
N PRO A 88 -24.45 18.80 1.43
CA PRO A 88 -24.17 20.12 0.90
C PRO A 88 -23.83 21.15 1.98
N PHE A 89 -24.60 21.23 3.06
CA PHE A 89 -24.36 22.21 4.14
C PHE A 89 -22.99 22.02 4.80
N THR A 90 -22.58 20.77 5.04
CA THR A 90 -21.26 20.45 5.60
C THR A 90 -20.14 20.77 4.60
N ALA A 91 -20.38 20.54 3.31
CA ALA A 91 -19.42 20.84 2.26
C ALA A 91 -19.21 22.36 2.08
N GLU A 92 -20.29 23.16 2.12
CA GLU A 92 -20.21 24.63 2.06
C GLU A 92 -19.43 25.21 3.25
N GLU A 93 -19.74 24.76 4.47
CA GLU A 93 -18.99 25.17 5.65
C GLU A 93 -17.51 24.78 5.54
N ALA A 94 -17.21 23.58 5.03
CA ALA A 94 -15.83 23.11 4.85
C ALA A 94 -15.09 23.94 3.80
N TRP A 95 -15.76 24.27 2.70
CA TRP A 95 -15.24 25.11 1.63
C TRP A 95 -14.83 26.49 2.16
N SER A 96 -15.71 27.12 2.95
CA SER A 96 -15.47 28.39 3.63
C SER A 96 -14.27 28.31 4.59
N ILE A 97 -14.21 27.30 5.47
CA ILE A 97 -13.09 27.10 6.41
C ILE A 97 -11.76 26.92 5.66
N LEU A 98 -11.76 26.26 4.51
CA LEU A 98 -10.54 26.08 3.68
C LEU A 98 -10.03 27.39 3.05
N GLY A 99 -10.77 28.49 3.23
CA GLY A 99 -10.47 29.81 2.71
C GLY A 99 -10.88 30.01 1.26
N LYS A 100 -11.84 29.21 0.77
CA LYS A 100 -12.33 29.32 -0.61
C LYS A 100 -13.48 30.31 -0.69
N SER A 101 -13.60 30.98 -1.83
CA SER A 101 -14.68 31.92 -2.12
C SER A 101 -15.84 31.24 -2.85
N GLY A 102 -17.04 31.84 -2.76
CA GLY A 102 -18.24 31.34 -3.44
C GLY A 102 -18.80 30.07 -2.78
N PHE A 103 -19.67 29.37 -3.51
CA PHE A 103 -20.35 28.17 -3.05
C PHE A 103 -19.76 26.93 -3.73
N VAL A 104 -19.49 25.86 -2.98
CA VAL A 104 -18.99 24.61 -3.58
C VAL A 104 -20.04 23.95 -4.47
N SER A 105 -21.32 24.22 -4.24
CA SER A 105 -22.43 23.74 -5.08
C SER A 105 -22.39 24.23 -6.54
N VAL A 106 -21.70 25.34 -6.84
CA VAL A 106 -21.52 25.84 -8.22
C VAL A 106 -20.14 25.57 -8.78
N GLU A 107 -19.25 24.94 -8.00
CA GLU A 107 -17.92 24.56 -8.45
C GLU A 107 -17.97 23.42 -9.47
N ARG A 108 -16.96 23.39 -10.35
CA ARG A 108 -16.82 22.27 -11.29
C ARG A 108 -16.52 20.97 -10.55
N TRP A 109 -17.21 19.91 -10.97
CA TRP A 109 -16.92 18.55 -10.53
C TRP A 109 -15.46 18.17 -10.87
N PRO A 110 -14.72 17.55 -9.94
CA PRO A 110 -13.33 17.16 -10.21
C PRO A 110 -13.28 16.12 -11.33
N THR A 111 -12.33 16.31 -12.26
CA THR A 111 -12.14 15.41 -13.40
C THR A 111 -10.90 14.53 -13.16
N PRO A 112 -10.98 13.20 -13.36
CA PRO A 112 -9.86 12.31 -13.09
C PRO A 112 -8.75 12.49 -14.14
N ARG A 113 -7.52 12.67 -13.67
CA ARG A 113 -6.28 12.76 -14.45
C ARG A 113 -5.55 11.42 -14.43
N ARG A 114 -5.57 10.69 -15.56
CA ARG A 114 -5.02 9.32 -15.65
C ARG A 114 -3.51 9.28 -15.47
N GLU A 115 -2.83 10.32 -15.92
CA GLU A 115 -1.38 10.52 -15.83
C GLU A 115 -0.87 10.65 -14.39
N LEU A 116 -1.76 10.94 -13.43
CA LEU A 116 -1.42 11.01 -12.01
C LEU A 116 -1.75 9.71 -11.26
N ILE A 117 -2.24 8.67 -11.94
CA ILE A 117 -2.43 7.34 -11.35
C ILE A 117 -1.12 6.58 -11.47
N ILE A 118 -0.44 6.39 -10.34
CA ILE A 118 0.87 5.76 -10.24
C ILE A 118 0.70 4.43 -9.50
N ALA A 119 0.57 3.33 -10.25
CA ALA A 119 0.29 2.01 -9.71
C ALA A 119 1.40 1.53 -8.76
N GLU A 120 2.64 1.88 -9.05
CA GLU A 120 3.81 1.53 -8.25
C GLU A 120 3.79 2.22 -6.87
N ALA A 121 3.31 3.47 -6.81
CA ALA A 121 3.16 4.18 -5.53
C ALA A 121 2.03 3.56 -4.70
N GLU A 122 0.92 3.18 -5.33
CA GLU A 122 -0.17 2.44 -4.71
C GLU A 122 0.28 1.09 -4.13
N LEU A 123 1.02 0.32 -4.93
CA LEU A 123 1.55 -0.97 -4.53
C LEU A 123 2.57 -0.84 -3.39
N ALA A 124 3.51 0.10 -3.47
CA ALA A 124 4.50 0.30 -2.42
C ALA A 124 3.86 0.58 -1.05
N GLU A 125 2.85 1.45 -1.00
CA GLU A 125 2.13 1.73 0.24
C GLU A 125 1.23 0.56 0.66
N GLU A 126 0.64 -0.19 -0.27
CA GLU A 126 -0.09 -1.42 0.07
C GLU A 126 0.83 -2.46 0.73
N LEU A 127 2.06 -2.63 0.24
CA LEU A 127 3.05 -3.50 0.86
C LEU A 127 3.43 -3.05 2.27
N ILE A 128 3.56 -1.74 2.51
CA ILE A 128 3.83 -1.18 3.84
C ILE A 128 2.64 -1.42 4.78
N MET A 129 1.41 -1.18 4.32
CA MET A 129 0.20 -1.46 5.11
C MET A 129 0.11 -2.93 5.50
N ARG A 130 0.30 -3.83 4.53
CA ARG A 130 0.29 -5.29 4.76
C ARG A 130 1.37 -5.70 5.76
N LEU A 131 2.60 -5.21 5.59
CA LEU A 131 3.69 -5.49 6.51
C LEU A 131 3.36 -5.05 7.94
N MET A 132 2.82 -3.84 8.10
CA MET A 132 2.42 -3.33 9.41
C MET A 132 1.32 -4.18 10.06
N GLU A 133 0.33 -4.65 9.28
CA GLU A 133 -0.72 -5.55 9.76
C GLU A 133 -0.18 -6.94 10.14
N ASP A 134 0.73 -7.49 9.34
CA ASP A 134 1.39 -8.76 9.61
C ASP A 134 2.21 -8.69 10.90
N VAL A 135 3.01 -7.64 11.07
CA VAL A 135 3.80 -7.43 12.29
C VAL A 135 2.89 -7.28 13.51
N ARG A 136 1.80 -6.51 13.42
CA ARG A 136 0.80 -6.40 14.50
C ARG A 136 0.18 -7.73 14.86
N SER A 137 -0.18 -8.52 13.85
CA SER A 137 -0.79 -9.83 14.04
C SER A 137 0.17 -10.77 14.77
N ILE A 138 1.46 -10.72 14.45
CA ILE A 138 2.49 -11.50 15.14
C ILE A 138 2.66 -11.03 16.59
N ILE A 139 2.80 -9.73 16.82
CA ILE A 139 2.96 -9.15 18.17
C ILE A 139 1.78 -9.52 19.07
N ASN A 140 0.54 -9.47 18.55
CA ASN A 140 -0.66 -9.79 19.32
C ASN A 140 -0.74 -11.25 19.79
N VAL A 141 0.01 -12.15 19.16
CA VAL A 141 0.04 -13.59 19.50
C VAL A 141 1.22 -13.94 20.42
N ILE A 142 2.28 -13.14 20.41
CA ILE A 142 3.45 -13.36 21.26
C ILE A 142 3.12 -12.96 22.70
N LYS A 143 3.57 -13.79 23.65
CA LYS A 143 3.32 -13.59 25.09
C LYS A 143 4.30 -12.62 25.74
N GLU A 144 5.51 -12.57 25.21
CA GLU A 144 6.60 -11.72 25.70
C GLU A 144 6.58 -10.36 25.02
N LYS A 145 7.16 -9.35 25.67
CA LYS A 145 7.20 -8.01 25.10
C LYS A 145 8.26 -7.97 23.99
N PRO A 146 7.88 -7.70 22.73
CA PRO A 146 8.83 -7.62 21.64
C PRO A 146 9.79 -6.45 21.83
N GLN A 147 11.07 -6.67 21.57
CA GLN A 147 12.12 -5.67 21.63
C GLN A 147 12.51 -5.17 20.23
N ARG A 148 12.54 -6.08 19.25
CA ARG A 148 12.93 -5.78 17.87
C ARG A 148 12.13 -6.59 16.87
N VAL A 149 11.94 -6.01 15.69
CA VAL A 149 11.37 -6.70 14.52
C VAL A 149 12.37 -6.64 13.38
N TYR A 150 12.68 -7.80 12.83
CA TYR A 150 13.54 -7.97 11.67
C TYR A 150 12.67 -8.32 10.47
N ILE A 151 12.80 -7.52 9.41
CA ILE A 151 12.12 -7.69 8.13
C ILE A 151 13.14 -8.15 7.11
N TYR A 152 12.88 -9.29 6.49
CA TYR A 152 13.77 -9.89 5.48
C TYR A 152 13.12 -9.81 4.11
N VAL A 153 13.80 -9.13 3.19
CA VAL A 153 13.41 -9.09 1.78
C VAL A 153 14.00 -10.30 1.07
N ALA A 154 13.21 -10.87 0.16
CA ALA A 154 13.58 -12.06 -0.58
C ALA A 154 14.84 -11.84 -1.41
N SER A 155 15.69 -12.86 -1.47
CA SER A 155 16.90 -12.89 -2.31
C SER A 155 16.59 -12.74 -3.79
N ASP A 156 17.56 -12.24 -4.56
CA ASP A 156 17.40 -11.92 -5.99
C ASP A 156 16.93 -13.11 -6.84
N TRP A 157 17.38 -14.33 -6.53
CA TRP A 157 16.97 -15.52 -7.29
C TRP A 157 15.46 -15.79 -7.21
N LYS A 158 14.79 -15.33 -6.14
CA LYS A 158 13.33 -15.49 -5.97
C LYS A 158 12.54 -14.55 -6.88
N HIS A 159 13.15 -13.51 -7.46
CA HIS A 159 12.50 -12.72 -8.53
C HIS A 159 12.20 -13.59 -9.76
N GLY A 160 13.06 -14.54 -10.10
CA GLY A 160 12.78 -15.53 -11.15
C GLY A 160 11.60 -16.46 -10.81
N LEU A 161 11.35 -16.72 -9.52
CA LEU A 161 10.17 -17.46 -9.07
C LEU A 161 8.89 -16.63 -9.24
N LEU A 162 8.96 -15.33 -8.92
CA LEU A 162 7.85 -14.38 -9.13
C LEU A 162 7.50 -14.28 -10.61
N GLU A 163 8.48 -14.06 -11.49
CA GLU A 163 8.28 -13.96 -12.94
C GLU A 163 7.56 -15.19 -13.50
N ARG A 164 8.03 -16.39 -13.14
CA ARG A 164 7.40 -17.65 -13.57
C ARG A 164 5.98 -17.80 -13.04
N THR A 165 5.76 -17.39 -11.80
CA THR A 165 4.41 -17.41 -11.21
C THR A 165 3.47 -16.48 -11.96
N LEU A 166 3.92 -15.27 -12.32
CA LEU A 166 3.15 -14.32 -13.12
C LEU A 166 2.81 -14.89 -14.50
N ASN A 167 3.77 -15.53 -15.18
CA ASN A 167 3.54 -16.16 -16.47
C ASN A 167 2.52 -17.31 -16.40
N LEU A 168 2.63 -18.19 -15.39
CA LEU A 168 1.67 -19.27 -15.19
C LEU A 168 0.24 -18.75 -14.91
N LEU A 169 0.12 -17.68 -14.14
CA LEU A 169 -1.18 -17.07 -13.85
C LEU A 169 -1.78 -16.40 -15.08
N LYS A 170 -0.98 -15.70 -15.89
CA LYS A 170 -1.40 -15.14 -17.19
C LYS A 170 -1.93 -16.21 -18.15
N GLU A 171 -1.31 -17.39 -18.16
CA GLU A 171 -1.72 -18.52 -19.00
C GLU A 171 -2.92 -19.33 -18.45
N GLY A 172 -3.50 -18.93 -17.31
CA GLY A 172 -4.58 -19.69 -16.66
C GLY A 172 -4.12 -21.02 -16.05
N LYS A 173 -2.80 -21.24 -15.93
CA LYS A 173 -2.16 -22.44 -15.38
C LYS A 173 -1.79 -22.30 -13.90
N GLY A 174 -2.48 -21.43 -13.15
CA GLY A 174 -2.20 -21.17 -11.73
C GLY A 174 -2.27 -22.39 -10.80
N ARG A 175 -2.87 -23.50 -11.24
CA ARG A 175 -2.90 -24.79 -10.51
C ARG A 175 -1.65 -25.63 -10.72
N ASN A 176 -0.77 -25.27 -11.65
CA ASN A 176 0.40 -26.06 -12.05
C ASN A 176 1.61 -25.84 -11.10
N ILE A 177 1.38 -26.04 -9.80
CA ILE A 177 2.39 -25.87 -8.74
C ILE A 177 3.65 -26.71 -9.02
N GLY A 178 3.49 -27.88 -9.64
CA GLY A 178 4.59 -28.80 -9.94
C GLY A 178 5.69 -28.19 -10.81
N GLU A 179 5.36 -27.25 -11.69
CA GLU A 179 6.36 -26.56 -12.53
C GLU A 179 7.25 -25.64 -11.69
N LEU A 180 6.65 -24.84 -10.81
CA LEU A 180 7.38 -23.98 -9.88
C LEU A 180 8.24 -24.80 -8.91
N VAL A 181 7.71 -25.91 -8.39
CA VAL A 181 8.46 -26.81 -7.50
C VAL A 181 9.69 -27.38 -8.19
N LYS A 182 9.55 -27.88 -9.42
CA LYS A 182 10.69 -28.35 -10.22
C LYS A 182 11.71 -27.25 -10.41
N TRP A 183 11.27 -26.04 -10.74
CA TRP A 183 12.16 -24.91 -10.94
C TRP A 183 12.93 -24.51 -9.67
N ILE A 184 12.25 -24.46 -8.50
CA ILE A 184 12.90 -24.19 -7.21
C ILE A 184 13.97 -25.24 -6.92
N ILE A 185 13.64 -26.53 -7.08
CA ILE A 185 14.59 -27.63 -6.81
C ILE A 185 15.80 -27.56 -7.74
N SER A 186 15.61 -27.19 -9.01
CA SER A 186 16.72 -27.07 -9.97
C SER A 186 17.67 -25.92 -9.65
N ASN A 187 17.17 -24.81 -9.11
CA ASN A 187 18.01 -23.64 -8.77
C ASN A 187 18.61 -23.74 -7.36
N LYS A 188 17.88 -24.36 -6.42
CA LYS A 188 18.23 -24.49 -5.00
C LYS A 188 17.87 -25.89 -4.49
N PRO A 189 18.67 -26.93 -4.77
CA PRO A 189 18.40 -28.31 -4.37
C PRO A 189 18.17 -28.51 -2.86
N GLU A 190 18.81 -27.69 -2.03
CA GLU A 190 18.68 -27.65 -0.57
C GLU A 190 17.26 -27.33 -0.10
N LEU A 191 16.45 -26.65 -0.92
CA LEU A 191 15.06 -26.29 -0.62
C LEU A 191 14.05 -27.38 -0.99
N LYS A 192 14.49 -28.58 -1.40
CA LYS A 192 13.59 -29.67 -1.84
C LYS A 192 12.44 -29.98 -0.88
N LYS A 193 12.67 -29.89 0.43
CA LYS A 193 11.63 -30.16 1.45
C LYS A 193 10.58 -29.05 1.57
N THR A 194 10.96 -27.80 1.28
CA THR A 194 10.11 -26.61 1.45
C THR A 194 9.58 -26.05 0.13
N ALA A 195 10.10 -26.51 -1.02
CA ALA A 195 9.78 -26.02 -2.35
C ALA A 195 8.27 -26.01 -2.66
N ALA A 196 7.54 -27.06 -2.26
CA ALA A 196 6.09 -27.14 -2.46
C ALA A 196 5.33 -26.05 -1.70
N ASN A 197 5.76 -25.75 -0.48
CA ASN A 197 5.17 -24.71 0.34
C ASN A 197 5.50 -23.31 -0.20
N LEU A 198 6.75 -23.06 -0.60
CA LEU A 198 7.17 -21.78 -1.19
C LEU A 198 6.39 -21.49 -2.49
N ALA A 199 6.27 -22.48 -3.38
CA ALA A 199 5.49 -22.33 -4.61
C ALA A 199 4.01 -22.02 -4.34
N LYS A 200 3.40 -22.72 -3.36
CA LYS A 200 2.01 -22.47 -2.95
C LYS A 200 1.83 -21.05 -2.41
N LEU A 201 2.68 -20.64 -1.47
CA LEU A 201 2.63 -19.30 -0.86
C LEU A 201 2.86 -18.18 -1.88
N MET A 202 3.74 -18.41 -2.87
CA MET A 202 3.96 -17.49 -3.97
C MET A 202 2.70 -17.32 -4.82
N ILE A 203 2.09 -18.43 -5.25
CA ILE A 203 0.85 -18.38 -6.04
C ILE A 203 -0.26 -17.67 -5.26
N GLU A 204 -0.45 -17.99 -3.98
CA GLU A 204 -1.46 -17.35 -3.14
C GLU A 204 -1.22 -15.83 -3.03
N ASN A 205 0.01 -15.41 -2.75
CA ASN A 205 0.35 -13.99 -2.65
C ASN A 205 0.11 -13.25 -3.97
N VAL A 206 0.67 -13.78 -5.06
CA VAL A 206 0.61 -13.16 -6.40
C VAL A 206 -0.81 -13.15 -6.94
N SER A 207 -1.60 -14.21 -6.72
CA SER A 207 -3.00 -14.29 -7.18
C SER A 207 -3.88 -13.20 -6.59
N SER A 208 -3.58 -12.74 -5.36
CA SER A 208 -4.29 -11.61 -4.75
C SER A 208 -3.90 -10.27 -5.39
N LEU A 209 -2.62 -10.10 -5.72
CA LEU A 209 -2.06 -8.84 -6.21
C LEU A 209 -2.38 -8.58 -7.69
N ILE A 210 -2.40 -9.61 -8.53
CA ILE A 210 -2.71 -9.48 -9.96
C ILE A 210 -4.16 -9.03 -10.24
N GLN A 211 -5.04 -9.03 -9.23
CA GLN A 211 -6.40 -8.50 -9.36
C GLN A 211 -6.41 -6.98 -9.48
N ASN A 212 -5.41 -6.30 -8.91
CA ASN A 212 -5.35 -4.84 -8.82
C ASN A 212 -4.16 -4.24 -9.57
N TYR A 213 -3.10 -5.02 -9.78
CA TYR A 213 -1.84 -4.56 -10.37
C TYR A 213 -1.44 -5.39 -11.58
N ARG A 214 -0.72 -4.75 -12.51
CA ARG A 214 -0.14 -5.46 -13.65
C ARG A 214 1.09 -6.22 -13.20
N SER A 215 1.44 -7.25 -13.95
CA SER A 215 2.65 -8.04 -13.67
C SER A 215 3.93 -7.22 -13.75
N GLU A 216 3.94 -6.20 -14.61
CA GLU A 216 5.07 -5.28 -14.74
C GLU A 216 5.25 -4.43 -13.47
N ASP A 217 4.17 -3.94 -12.88
CA ASP A 217 4.18 -3.17 -11.62
C ASP A 217 4.67 -4.04 -10.45
N LEU A 218 4.25 -5.32 -10.43
CA LEU A 218 4.65 -6.28 -9.40
C LEU A 218 6.14 -6.61 -9.46
N MET A 219 6.69 -6.81 -10.66
CA MET A 219 8.14 -7.01 -10.83
C MET A 219 8.92 -5.76 -10.41
N ALA A 220 8.50 -4.58 -10.86
CA ALA A 220 9.16 -3.32 -10.51
C ALA A 220 9.13 -3.03 -9.00
N ALA A 221 8.05 -3.39 -8.31
CA ALA A 221 7.96 -3.25 -6.86
C ALA A 221 8.82 -4.28 -6.12
N ALA A 222 8.91 -5.53 -6.61
CA ALA A 222 9.77 -6.55 -6.03
C ALA A 222 11.25 -6.13 -6.07
N GLU A 223 11.71 -5.59 -7.20
CA GLU A 223 13.08 -5.07 -7.35
C GLU A 223 13.41 -3.92 -6.40
N LYS A 224 12.39 -3.16 -5.98
CA LYS A 224 12.54 -2.00 -5.07
C LYS A 224 12.11 -2.30 -3.64
N GLU A 225 11.75 -3.55 -3.33
CA GLU A 225 11.10 -3.95 -2.07
C GLU A 225 11.94 -3.56 -0.84
N LEU A 226 13.26 -3.76 -0.92
CA LEU A 226 14.20 -3.35 0.13
C LEU A 226 14.13 -1.85 0.42
N ASN A 227 14.09 -1.03 -0.63
CA ASN A 227 14.03 0.43 -0.49
C ASN A 227 12.65 0.89 0.01
N ILE A 228 11.58 0.24 -0.44
CA ILE A 228 10.20 0.51 0.03
C ILE A 228 10.15 0.33 1.55
N TYR A 229 10.59 -0.82 2.06
CA TYR A 229 10.56 -1.07 3.50
C TYR A 229 11.57 -0.25 4.29
N LYS A 230 12.79 -0.02 3.78
CA LYS A 230 13.77 0.87 4.43
C LYS A 230 13.22 2.29 4.58
N SER A 231 12.58 2.84 3.56
CA SER A 231 11.95 4.18 3.60
C SER A 231 10.77 4.29 4.58
N ALA A 232 10.19 3.16 4.98
CA ALA A 232 9.08 3.08 5.93
C ALA A 232 9.51 2.67 7.35
N SER A 233 10.76 2.25 7.54
CA SER A 233 11.25 1.69 8.80
C SER A 233 11.06 2.62 10.01
N GLU A 234 11.35 3.90 9.86
CA GLU A 234 11.16 4.91 10.92
C GLU A 234 9.68 5.09 11.27
N PHE A 235 8.83 5.22 10.25
CA PHE A 235 7.37 5.29 10.44
C PHE A 235 6.85 4.06 11.15
N LEU A 236 7.20 2.86 10.70
CA LEU A 236 6.76 1.61 11.31
C LEU A 236 7.28 1.47 12.74
N THR A 237 8.50 1.94 13.02
CA THR A 237 9.09 1.94 14.37
C THR A 237 8.29 2.83 15.31
N ASN A 238 7.97 4.04 14.88
CA ASN A 238 7.16 4.98 15.67
C ASN A 238 5.73 4.47 15.88
N GLU A 239 5.16 3.85 14.84
CA GLU A 239 3.78 3.37 14.85
C GLU A 239 3.57 2.10 15.69
N LEU A 240 4.60 1.26 15.80
CA LEU A 240 4.56 0.01 16.57
C LEU A 240 5.25 0.11 17.92
N GLY A 241 6.03 1.17 18.15
CA GLY A 241 6.81 1.37 19.37
C GLY A 241 7.94 0.34 19.55
N ILE A 242 8.36 -0.32 18.46
CA ILE A 242 9.36 -1.39 18.44
C ILE A 242 10.35 -1.10 17.32
N LYS A 243 11.65 -1.27 17.59
CA LYS A 243 12.69 -1.02 16.60
C LYS A 243 12.58 -1.98 15.42
N ILE A 244 12.55 -1.45 14.20
CA ILE A 244 12.47 -2.25 12.97
C ILE A 244 13.79 -2.17 12.20
N GLU A 245 14.32 -3.33 11.83
CA GLU A 245 15.50 -3.48 11.00
C GLU A 245 15.13 -4.23 9.72
N VAL A 246 15.57 -3.73 8.57
CA VAL A 246 15.22 -4.27 7.25
C VAL A 246 16.49 -4.75 6.55
N HIS A 247 16.51 -6.05 6.23
CA HIS A 247 17.65 -6.75 5.66
C HIS A 247 17.27 -7.45 4.35
N SER A 248 18.26 -7.65 3.48
CA SER A 248 18.14 -8.61 2.38
C SER A 248 18.52 -10.02 2.84
N GLU A 249 17.85 -11.04 2.30
CA GLU A 249 18.22 -12.45 2.48
C GLU A 249 19.64 -12.76 1.99
N ASP A 250 20.16 -11.98 1.04
CA ASP A 250 21.50 -12.16 0.45
C ASP A 250 22.63 -11.47 1.26
N GLU A 251 22.35 -10.86 2.42
CA GLU A 251 23.39 -10.24 3.27
C GLU A 251 24.33 -11.30 3.89
N GLU A 252 25.64 -11.07 3.82
CA GLU A 252 26.66 -12.04 4.29
C GLU A 252 26.61 -12.29 5.81
N ASP A 253 26.42 -11.24 6.60
CA ASP A 253 26.36 -11.29 8.07
C ASP A 253 24.91 -11.15 8.60
N LEU A 254 23.97 -11.88 7.99
CA LEU A 254 22.56 -11.79 8.32
C LEU A 254 22.25 -12.37 9.71
N TYR A 255 21.74 -11.52 10.61
CA TYR A 255 21.17 -11.97 11.88
C TYR A 255 19.78 -12.57 11.65
N ASP A 256 19.66 -13.90 11.64
CA ASP A 256 18.37 -14.61 11.48
C ASP A 256 18.27 -15.89 12.34
N PRO A 257 18.05 -15.76 13.66
CA PRO A 257 18.08 -16.89 14.60
C PRO A 257 16.98 -17.93 14.36
N LYS A 258 15.90 -17.57 13.65
CA LYS A 258 14.77 -18.46 13.34
C LYS A 258 14.66 -18.82 11.85
N LYS A 259 15.67 -18.49 11.03
CA LYS A 259 15.70 -18.78 9.59
C LYS A 259 14.49 -18.23 8.81
N LYS A 260 13.96 -17.08 9.25
CA LYS A 260 12.80 -16.40 8.64
C LYS A 260 13.13 -15.78 7.28
N ALA A 261 14.37 -15.38 7.02
CA ALA A 261 14.80 -14.85 5.73
C ALA A 261 14.59 -15.86 4.60
N SER A 262 14.91 -17.14 4.85
CA SER A 262 14.72 -18.22 3.87
C SER A 262 13.26 -18.39 3.43
N SER A 263 12.31 -17.97 4.27
CA SER A 263 10.87 -18.02 4.01
C SER A 263 10.31 -16.77 3.34
N ALA A 264 11.09 -15.69 3.21
CA ALA A 264 10.69 -14.49 2.49
C ALA A 264 10.41 -14.82 1.02
N LEU A 265 9.40 -14.18 0.44
CA LEU A 265 9.10 -14.22 -0.99
C LEU A 265 9.00 -12.77 -1.49
N PRO A 266 9.23 -12.50 -2.78
CA PRO A 266 9.01 -11.16 -3.31
C PRO A 266 7.58 -10.70 -3.04
N LEU A 267 7.44 -9.44 -2.62
CA LEU A 267 6.18 -8.82 -2.21
C LEU A 267 5.55 -9.48 -0.97
N ARG A 268 6.34 -10.22 -0.19
CA ARG A 268 5.94 -10.89 1.05
C ARG A 268 7.18 -11.15 1.93
N PRO A 269 7.61 -10.14 2.70
CA PRO A 269 8.83 -10.24 3.47
C PRO A 269 8.73 -11.30 4.57
N GLY A 270 9.87 -11.87 4.93
CA GLY A 270 10.02 -12.66 6.14
C GLY A 270 9.99 -11.74 7.36
N ILE A 271 9.31 -12.15 8.42
CA ILE A 271 9.21 -11.37 9.66
C ILE A 271 9.69 -12.22 10.82
N TYR A 272 10.65 -11.69 11.59
CA TYR A 272 11.05 -12.21 12.88
C TYR A 272 10.84 -11.15 13.95
N VAL A 273 10.18 -11.53 15.03
CA VAL A 273 9.95 -10.66 16.19
C VAL A 273 10.72 -11.30 17.36
N GLU A 274 11.62 -10.50 17.94
CA GLU A 274 12.41 -10.83 19.12
C GLU A 274 11.77 -10.27 20.39
#